data_AF-A0A9P7VSQ9-F1
#
_entry.id   AF-A0A9P7VSQ9-F1
#
_cell.length_a   1.000
_cell.length_b   1.000
_cell.length_c   1.000
_cell.angle_alpha   90.00
_cell.angle_beta   90.00
_cell.angle_gamma   90.00
#
_symmetry.space_group_name_H-M   'P 1'
#
loop_
_entity.id
_entity.type
_entity.pdbx_description
1 polymer ?
#
loop_
_entity_poly.entity_id
_entity_poly.type
_entity_poly.pdbx_seq_one_letter_code
_entity_poly.pdbx_strand_id
1 'polypeptide(L)'
;MTSFGHRGHLSQSFQRLRSFHLTPREQSDVPPSAAATACPSTPPAASPKSRSAIPLLHGQASTSIPQSFKLGMCIILSLVFIGTISCVFNGADAGDPPFKNMLDNVSPGIVLIGDNVDVDVDEPSITIRWSIMACGQANVLPGSEGSHGSQNCGLPNELVYIYVDGSVSSSPTATYNPTEIPFNKDTGLRRNIQNLVQFDSDHVLDVSKARLYPFDTYYLSSTLHAVSGTTNQTLTISKLATMALTASFDIDSTDVESYSDLADGTRLPTRDLDMHINRPTDARGIALLLFIVSWILTHVCIGHVILARRLHTAKPVLKHLVSVGAMLVALPQLRNSMPDAPGLDGFLIGVPPSFCLLFALTVSADTIGFFPQMVIVGMCIIILLLVVVSREMHARTREGSALPPRSMTVFKGNVPPPPKVPTTSMEMAPYEMYRLMKHLKGQYVFPPVSPPAFPTQKTGLKKHRRYMTTMGPISEC
;
A
#
# COMPACT_ATOMS: atom_id res chain seq x y z
N MET A 1 59.99 -12.71 0.07
CA MET A 1 59.33 -13.83 -0.63
C MET A 1 58.14 -14.28 0.21
N THR A 2 56.96 -13.71 -0.04
CA THR A 2 55.63 -14.36 0.07
C THR A 2 54.62 -13.31 -0.40
N SER A 3 54.14 -13.55 -1.62
CA SER A 3 53.11 -12.80 -2.32
C SER A 3 51.76 -13.11 -1.69
N PHE A 4 51.02 -12.08 -1.28
CA PHE A 4 49.57 -12.18 -1.06
C PHE A 4 48.87 -11.41 -2.16
N GLY A 5 48.24 -12.18 -3.05
CA GLY A 5 47.58 -11.70 -4.26
C GLY A 5 46.30 -10.93 -3.97
N HIS A 6 46.16 -9.80 -4.66
CA HIS A 6 44.91 -9.13 -4.93
C HIS A 6 43.91 -10.08 -5.63
N ARG A 7 42.76 -10.27 -5.00
CA ARG A 7 41.45 -10.43 -5.67
C ARG A 7 40.70 -9.16 -5.31
N GLY A 8 40.15 -8.36 -6.22
CA GLY A 8 39.58 -8.68 -7.52
C GLY A 8 38.24 -7.96 -7.54
N HIS A 9 38.28 -6.68 -7.93
CA HIS A 9 37.14 -5.78 -8.11
C HIS A 9 36.11 -6.44 -9.05
N LEU A 10 34.89 -6.68 -8.57
CA LEU A 10 33.75 -7.06 -9.40
C LEU A 10 32.56 -6.16 -9.05
N SER A 11 32.66 -4.90 -9.46
CA SER A 11 31.53 -4.00 -9.63
C SER A 11 30.77 -4.40 -10.90
N GLN A 12 29.90 -5.42 -10.79
CA GLN A 12 28.96 -5.78 -11.85
C GLN A 12 27.61 -5.06 -11.64
N SER A 13 27.45 -3.96 -12.40
CA SER A 13 26.29 -3.72 -13.27
C SER A 13 24.89 -3.83 -12.65
N PHE A 14 24.39 -2.71 -12.10
CA PHE A 14 22.95 -2.39 -12.12
C PHE A 14 22.58 -1.64 -13.41
N GLN A 15 22.71 -2.32 -14.56
CA GLN A 15 21.97 -1.95 -15.78
C GLN A 15 20.65 -2.73 -15.80
N ARG A 16 19.63 -2.24 -15.11
CA ARG A 16 18.25 -2.71 -15.33
C ARG A 16 17.20 -1.62 -15.11
N LEU A 17 17.41 -0.47 -15.73
CA LEU A 17 16.32 0.47 -15.98
C LEU A 17 15.43 -0.11 -17.08
N ARG A 18 14.25 -0.60 -16.68
CA ARG A 18 13.16 -0.90 -17.60
C ARG A 18 12.62 0.41 -18.15
N SER A 19 12.87 0.64 -19.44
CA SER A 19 12.18 1.64 -20.23
C SER A 19 10.69 1.27 -20.33
N PHE A 20 9.83 2.08 -19.73
CA PHE A 20 8.40 2.06 -20.05
C PHE A 20 8.19 2.80 -21.36
N HIS A 21 8.38 2.10 -22.48
CA HIS A 21 7.85 2.54 -23.77
C HIS A 21 6.35 2.26 -23.81
N LEU A 22 5.55 3.32 -23.65
CA LEU A 22 4.15 3.32 -24.07
C LEU A 22 4.12 3.24 -25.60
N THR A 23 3.63 2.12 -26.13
CA THR A 23 3.28 1.97 -27.55
C THR A 23 1.78 2.26 -27.71
N PRO A 24 1.38 3.19 -28.60
CA PRO A 24 -0.01 3.40 -28.93
C PRO A 24 -0.38 2.62 -30.20
N ARG A 25 -1.21 1.59 -30.03
CA ARG A 25 -2.05 0.93 -31.06
C ARG A 25 -3.00 0.02 -30.28
N GLU A 26 -4.30 -0.05 -30.52
CA GLU A 26 -4.97 -0.06 -31.81
C GLU A 26 -6.43 0.35 -31.60
N GLN A 27 -6.82 1.36 -32.35
CA GLN A 27 -8.15 1.92 -32.47
C GLN A 27 -8.94 1.00 -33.42
N SER A 28 -10.08 0.48 -32.97
CA SER A 28 -11.03 -0.23 -33.81
C SER A 28 -12.36 0.52 -33.76
N ASP A 29 -12.71 1.06 -34.92
CA ASP A 29 -13.87 1.90 -35.19
C ASP A 29 -15.15 1.07 -35.48
N VAL A 30 -16.29 1.78 -35.41
CA VAL A 30 -17.56 1.59 -36.18
C VAL A 30 -18.65 0.68 -35.54
N PRO A 31 -19.99 0.92 -35.69
CA PRO A 31 -20.81 2.14 -35.96
C PRO A 31 -22.01 2.36 -34.98
N PRO A 32 -22.80 3.45 -35.15
CA PRO A 32 -23.84 3.87 -34.22
C PRO A 32 -25.24 3.31 -34.54
N SER A 33 -26.15 3.35 -33.57
CA SER A 33 -27.59 3.27 -33.82
C SER A 33 -28.36 4.28 -32.98
N ALA A 34 -29.45 4.76 -33.58
CA ALA A 34 -30.02 6.08 -33.41
C ALA A 34 -31.27 6.12 -32.53
N ALA A 35 -31.64 7.36 -32.19
CA ALA A 35 -32.99 7.90 -32.06
C ALA A 35 -33.92 7.40 -30.93
N ALA A 36 -34.02 8.27 -29.92
CA ALA A 36 -35.24 8.91 -29.43
C ALA A 36 -36.60 8.22 -29.65
N THR A 37 -37.38 8.04 -28.59
CA THR A 37 -38.81 8.43 -28.52
C THR A 37 -39.24 8.60 -27.06
N ALA A 38 -39.97 9.69 -26.79
CA ALA A 38 -40.46 10.11 -25.49
C ALA A 38 -41.97 9.80 -25.29
N CYS A 39 -42.35 9.69 -24.01
CA CYS A 39 -43.69 9.91 -23.40
C CYS A 39 -44.85 8.91 -23.70
N PRO A 40 -45.94 8.86 -22.89
CA PRO A 40 -46.26 9.56 -21.64
C PRO A 40 -46.78 8.68 -20.47
N SER A 41 -46.86 9.33 -19.31
CA SER A 41 -47.49 9.00 -18.03
C SER A 41 -49.02 8.87 -18.03
N THR A 42 -49.62 7.94 -17.26
CA THR A 42 -50.88 8.10 -16.48
C THR A 42 -51.12 6.90 -15.50
N PRO A 43 -52.11 6.90 -14.57
CA PRO A 43 -51.96 7.01 -13.10
C PRO A 43 -52.29 5.70 -12.31
N PRO A 44 -52.17 5.67 -10.95
CA PRO A 44 -52.25 4.45 -10.17
C PRO A 44 -53.69 4.07 -9.79
N ALA A 45 -54.03 2.78 -9.90
CA ALA A 45 -55.28 2.22 -9.40
C ALA A 45 -55.04 1.48 -8.08
N ALA A 46 -55.66 1.99 -7.02
CA ALA A 46 -55.69 1.39 -5.69
C ALA A 46 -56.61 0.16 -5.66
N SER A 47 -56.20 -0.90 -4.97
CA SER A 47 -57.08 -1.99 -4.57
C SER A 47 -56.61 -2.61 -3.22
N PRO A 48 -57.51 -3.30 -2.50
CA PRO A 48 -57.69 -3.11 -1.07
C PRO A 48 -56.96 -4.11 -0.16
N LYS A 49 -56.74 -3.63 1.07
CA LYS A 49 -56.25 -4.33 2.26
C LYS A 49 -56.87 -5.71 2.46
N SER A 50 -56.00 -6.73 2.47
CA SER A 50 -56.27 -8.04 3.07
C SER A 50 -55.24 -8.26 4.18
N ARG A 51 -55.70 -8.14 5.44
CA ARG A 51 -54.96 -8.55 6.63
C ARG A 51 -54.92 -10.07 6.67
N SER A 52 -53.72 -10.66 6.67
CA SER A 52 -53.52 -11.94 7.35
C SER A 52 -52.05 -12.17 7.70
N ALA A 53 -51.86 -12.68 8.92
CA ALA A 53 -50.65 -13.21 9.51
C ALA A 53 -49.54 -12.21 9.88
N ILE A 54 -49.36 -12.03 11.18
CA ILE A 54 -48.17 -11.45 11.83
C ILE A 54 -46.94 -12.24 11.33
N PRO A 55 -46.03 -11.64 10.55
CA PRO A 55 -44.77 -12.26 10.22
C PRO A 55 -43.84 -12.15 11.43
N LEU A 56 -43.32 -13.29 11.86
CA LEU A 56 -42.23 -13.37 12.84
C LEU A 56 -41.12 -12.40 12.43
N LEU A 57 -40.78 -11.49 13.35
CA LEU A 57 -39.80 -10.43 13.21
C LEU A 57 -38.41 -11.04 12.95
N HIS A 58 -38.08 -11.32 11.69
CA HIS A 58 -36.71 -11.60 11.27
C HIS A 58 -35.99 -10.26 11.11
N GLY A 59 -35.70 -9.65 12.26
CA GLY A 59 -35.03 -8.35 12.38
C GLY A 59 -33.56 -8.43 12.00
N GLN A 60 -33.27 -8.49 10.70
CA GLN A 60 -32.04 -7.95 10.14
C GLN A 60 -32.43 -6.88 9.13
N ALA A 61 -32.78 -5.70 9.65
CA ALA A 61 -32.83 -4.48 8.86
C ALA A 61 -31.39 -4.14 8.44
N SER A 62 -30.91 -4.82 7.39
CA SER A 62 -29.74 -4.38 6.65
C SER A 62 -30.15 -3.08 5.97
N THR A 63 -29.87 -1.95 6.62
CA THR A 63 -30.01 -0.64 6.00
C THR A 63 -29.01 -0.61 4.85
N SER A 64 -29.52 -0.84 3.63
CA SER A 64 -28.69 -0.78 2.45
C SER A 64 -28.19 0.66 2.33
N ILE A 65 -26.89 0.87 2.52
CA ILE A 65 -26.28 2.17 2.28
C ILE A 65 -26.61 2.55 0.83
N PRO A 66 -27.25 3.71 0.58
CA PRO A 66 -27.64 4.14 -0.75
C PRO A 66 -26.45 4.09 -1.71
N GLN A 67 -26.64 3.60 -2.93
CA GLN A 67 -25.56 3.52 -3.93
C GLN A 67 -24.96 4.90 -4.24
N SER A 68 -25.79 5.95 -4.20
CA SER A 68 -25.37 7.35 -4.35
C SER A 68 -24.35 7.78 -3.29
N PHE A 69 -24.50 7.32 -2.04
CA PHE A 69 -23.55 7.62 -0.97
C PHE A 69 -22.18 7.01 -1.24
N LYS A 70 -22.13 5.77 -1.75
CA LYS A 70 -20.88 5.10 -2.12
C LYS A 70 -20.15 5.84 -3.25
N LEU A 71 -20.89 6.22 -4.30
CA LEU A 71 -20.33 6.99 -5.41
C LEU A 71 -19.81 8.36 -4.95
N GLY A 72 -20.56 9.06 -4.09
CA GLY A 72 -20.13 10.33 -3.51
C GLY A 72 -18.83 10.20 -2.71
N MET A 73 -18.72 9.16 -1.86
CA MET A 73 -17.48 8.88 -1.13
C MET A 73 -16.30 8.60 -2.06
N CYS A 74 -16.48 7.83 -3.13
CA CYS A 74 -15.43 7.58 -4.12
C CYS A 74 -14.96 8.88 -4.81
N ILE A 75 -15.89 9.74 -5.24
CA ILE A 75 -15.56 11.02 -5.88
C ILE A 75 -14.80 11.92 -4.91
N ILE A 76 -15.27 12.04 -3.66
CA ILE A 76 -14.59 12.84 -2.63
C ILE A 76 -13.17 12.31 -2.38
N LEU A 77 -13.00 11.00 -2.24
CA LEU A 77 -11.68 10.39 -2.04
C LEU A 77 -10.74 10.67 -3.22
N SER A 78 -11.23 10.55 -4.46
CA SER A 78 -10.47 10.87 -5.66
C SER A 78 -10.08 12.35 -5.74
N LEU A 79 -10.99 13.26 -5.40
CA LEU A 79 -10.71 14.70 -5.37
C LEU A 79 -9.70 15.05 -4.30
N VAL A 80 -9.82 14.47 -3.10
CA VAL A 80 -8.83 14.64 -2.03
C VAL A 80 -7.47 14.13 -2.49
N PHE A 81 -7.41 12.95 -3.11
CA PHE A 81 -6.17 12.38 -3.63
C PHE A 81 -5.50 13.29 -4.68
N ILE A 82 -6.24 13.72 -5.71
CA ILE A 82 -5.74 14.64 -6.75
C ILE A 82 -5.28 15.97 -6.13
N GLY A 83 -6.06 16.50 -5.18
CA GLY A 83 -5.72 17.72 -4.46
C GLY A 83 -4.41 17.58 -3.67
N THR A 84 -4.25 16.49 -2.91
CA THR A 84 -3.02 16.23 -2.16
C THR A 84 -1.79 16.10 -3.07
N ILE A 85 -1.91 15.41 -4.22
CA ILE A 85 -0.82 15.31 -5.20
C ILE A 85 -0.48 16.68 -5.77
N SER A 86 -1.48 17.49 -6.12
CA SER A 86 -1.27 18.81 -6.69
C SER A 86 -0.57 19.76 -5.71
N CYS A 87 -0.87 19.66 -4.40
CA CYS A 87 -0.20 20.44 -3.36
C CYS A 87 1.29 20.10 -3.20
N VAL A 88 1.70 18.85 -3.45
CA VAL A 88 3.12 18.43 -3.38
C VAL A 88 3.97 19.17 -4.43
N PHE A 89 3.42 19.48 -5.60
CA PHE A 89 4.14 20.18 -6.66
C PHE A 89 4.24 21.71 -6.46
N ASN A 90 3.41 22.29 -5.59
CA ASN A 90 3.32 23.75 -5.43
C ASN A 90 4.46 24.35 -4.57
N GLY A 91 5.42 23.54 -4.13
CA GLY A 91 6.60 23.96 -3.38
C GLY A 91 7.93 23.78 -4.13
N ALA A 92 7.91 23.28 -5.36
CA ALA A 92 9.10 23.07 -6.18
C ALA A 92 9.52 24.35 -6.92
N ASP A 93 9.44 25.51 -6.26
CA ASP A 93 9.90 26.76 -6.84
C ASP A 93 11.43 26.71 -7.03
N ALA A 94 11.87 27.18 -8.20
CA ALA A 94 13.27 27.35 -8.57
C ALA A 94 13.87 28.53 -7.79
N GLY A 95 13.95 28.39 -6.47
CA GLY A 95 14.64 29.33 -5.59
C GLY A 95 16.12 29.44 -5.94
N ASP A 96 16.80 30.39 -5.30
CA ASP A 96 18.25 30.51 -5.41
C ASP A 96 18.93 29.17 -5.08
N PRO A 97 20.04 28.81 -5.76
CA PRO A 97 20.79 27.60 -5.44
C PRO A 97 21.10 27.55 -3.94
N PRO A 98 20.96 26.37 -3.29
CA PRO A 98 20.97 26.26 -1.83
C PRO A 98 22.26 26.79 -1.19
N PHE A 99 23.37 26.75 -1.93
CA PHE A 99 24.68 27.17 -1.45
C PHE A 99 25.06 28.61 -1.80
N LYS A 100 24.29 29.31 -2.63
CA LYS A 100 24.68 30.64 -3.16
C LYS A 100 25.00 31.63 -2.04
N ASN A 101 24.08 31.82 -1.11
CA ASN A 101 24.23 32.77 0.00
C ASN A 101 25.37 32.41 0.95
N MET A 102 25.63 31.12 1.14
CA MET A 102 26.77 30.66 1.93
C MET A 102 28.08 30.99 1.21
N LEU A 103 28.20 30.62 -0.07
CA LEU A 103 29.43 30.82 -0.86
C LEU A 103 29.78 32.30 -1.04
N ASP A 104 28.78 33.17 -1.20
CA ASP A 104 29.00 34.61 -1.32
C ASP A 104 29.62 35.23 -0.04
N ASN A 105 29.55 34.55 1.11
CA ASN A 105 30.05 35.00 2.41
C ASN A 105 31.29 34.25 2.94
N VAL A 106 31.84 33.29 2.19
CA VAL A 106 32.97 32.45 2.65
C VAL A 106 34.31 33.15 2.45
N SER A 107 35.22 32.98 3.43
CA SER A 107 36.61 33.47 3.37
C SER A 107 37.41 32.83 2.22
N PRO A 108 38.41 33.52 1.64
CA PRO A 108 39.24 32.97 0.57
C PRO A 108 39.93 31.65 0.96
N GLY A 109 39.88 30.65 0.09
CA GLY A 109 40.49 29.32 0.33
C GLY A 109 39.76 28.20 -0.43
N ILE A 110 40.06 26.95 -0.09
CA ILE A 110 39.39 25.78 -0.66
C ILE A 110 38.03 25.57 0.03
N VAL A 111 37.00 25.22 -0.72
CA VAL A 111 35.66 24.92 -0.22
C VAL A 111 35.24 23.57 -0.76
N LEU A 112 34.75 22.70 0.11
CA LEU A 112 34.20 21.40 -0.29
C LEU A 112 32.70 21.39 -0.01
N ILE A 113 31.92 21.05 -1.03
CA ILE A 113 30.46 20.99 -0.95
C ILE A 113 29.99 19.57 -1.23
N GLY A 114 29.36 18.92 -0.27
CA GLY A 114 28.65 17.66 -0.45
C GLY A 114 27.35 17.88 -1.22
N ASP A 115 27.43 17.93 -2.54
CA ASP A 115 26.31 18.22 -3.45
C ASP A 115 25.26 17.10 -3.47
N ASN A 116 25.70 15.87 -3.18
CA ASN A 116 24.81 14.73 -3.03
C ASN A 116 25.23 13.92 -1.80
N VAL A 117 24.24 13.44 -1.07
CA VAL A 117 24.45 12.59 0.10
C VAL A 117 23.51 11.40 -0.06
N ASP A 118 24.09 10.21 -0.15
CA ASP A 118 23.36 8.95 -0.22
C ASP A 118 23.53 8.23 1.11
N VAL A 119 22.42 7.94 1.78
CA VAL A 119 22.41 7.31 3.11
C VAL A 119 21.87 5.91 2.95
N ASP A 120 22.75 4.92 3.07
CA ASP A 120 22.38 3.51 3.06
C ASP A 120 22.13 3.05 4.50
N VAL A 121 20.85 2.90 4.85
CA VAL A 121 20.40 2.43 6.16
C VAL A 121 20.68 0.94 6.38
N ASP A 122 20.70 0.15 5.30
CA ASP A 122 20.88 -1.29 5.37
C ASP A 122 22.36 -1.64 5.63
N GLU A 123 23.29 -0.89 5.02
CA GLU A 123 24.75 -1.03 5.21
C GLU A 123 25.38 -0.03 6.21
N PRO A 124 24.58 0.46 7.17
CA PRO A 124 24.75 1.77 7.86
C PRO A 124 25.93 2.62 7.38
N SER A 125 25.85 3.05 6.13
CA SER A 125 26.91 3.81 5.47
C SER A 125 26.35 5.08 4.82
N ILE A 126 27.24 6.02 4.56
CA ILE A 126 26.90 7.27 3.89
C ILE A 126 27.97 7.59 2.85
N THR A 127 27.52 7.83 1.63
CA THR A 127 28.37 8.26 0.53
C THR A 127 28.12 9.75 0.30
N ILE A 128 29.15 10.56 0.46
CA ILE A 128 29.09 12.00 0.20
C ILE A 128 29.83 12.30 -1.10
N ARG A 129 29.12 12.90 -2.06
CA ARG A 129 29.70 13.41 -3.31
C ARG A 129 30.16 14.84 -3.10
N TRP A 130 31.44 15.02 -2.96
CA TRP A 130 32.09 16.31 -2.75
C TRP A 130 32.38 16.99 -4.09
N SER A 131 32.10 18.28 -4.18
CA SER A 131 32.57 19.19 -5.22
C SER A 131 33.72 20.03 -4.68
N ILE A 132 34.84 20.02 -5.41
CA ILE A 132 36.06 20.75 -5.06
C ILE A 132 35.98 22.16 -5.67
N MET A 133 35.99 23.17 -4.81
CA MET A 133 35.90 24.58 -5.21
C MET A 133 36.94 25.43 -4.50
N ALA A 134 37.18 26.61 -5.04
CA ALA A 134 37.97 27.64 -4.38
C ALA A 134 37.20 28.96 -4.38
N CYS A 135 37.34 29.72 -3.30
CA CYS A 135 36.80 31.07 -3.19
C CYS A 135 37.94 32.08 -3.06
N GLY A 136 37.71 33.27 -3.61
CA GLY A 136 38.69 34.36 -3.63
C GLY A 136 39.51 34.41 -4.92
N GLN A 137 39.73 35.62 -5.44
CA GLN A 137 40.30 35.85 -6.76
C GLN A 137 41.69 35.22 -6.97
N ALA A 138 42.47 35.06 -5.91
CA ALA A 138 43.81 34.47 -5.96
C ALA A 138 43.81 32.93 -6.05
N ASN A 139 42.72 32.27 -5.68
CA ASN A 139 42.60 30.81 -5.64
C ASN A 139 41.69 30.26 -6.75
N VAL A 140 40.92 31.14 -7.41
CA VAL A 140 39.99 30.76 -8.49
C VAL A 140 40.73 30.72 -9.82
N LEU A 141 40.50 29.66 -10.57
CA LEU A 141 41.05 29.43 -11.90
C LEU A 141 40.50 30.48 -12.89
N PRO A 142 41.37 31.24 -13.58
CA PRO A 142 40.92 32.25 -14.52
C PRO A 142 40.02 31.65 -15.61
N GLY A 143 38.87 32.30 -15.83
CA GLY A 143 37.87 31.86 -16.81
C GLY A 143 36.88 30.81 -16.30
N SER A 144 36.82 30.52 -14.99
CA SER A 144 35.77 29.69 -14.39
C SER A 144 34.41 30.40 -14.43
N GLU A 145 33.33 29.70 -14.81
CA GLU A 145 31.95 30.25 -14.94
C GLU A 145 31.23 30.54 -13.59
N GLY A 146 31.98 30.65 -12.48
CA GLY A 146 31.43 30.58 -11.13
C GLY A 146 30.92 29.17 -10.78
N SER A 147 30.44 28.98 -9.56
CA SER A 147 29.86 27.69 -9.11
C SER A 147 28.69 27.92 -8.15
N HIS A 148 27.65 27.08 -8.26
CA HIS A 148 26.41 27.19 -7.46
C HIS A 148 25.79 28.60 -7.42
N GLY A 149 25.88 29.33 -8.54
CA GLY A 149 25.35 30.70 -8.66
C GLY A 149 26.16 31.78 -7.93
N SER A 150 27.28 31.43 -7.28
CA SER A 150 28.24 32.40 -6.74
C SER A 150 29.30 32.76 -7.80
N GLN A 151 29.61 34.05 -7.90
CA GLN A 151 30.67 34.57 -8.77
C GLN A 151 32.02 34.70 -8.03
N ASN A 152 32.01 34.61 -6.70
CA ASN A 152 33.21 34.73 -5.86
C ASN A 152 33.97 33.40 -5.73
N CYS A 153 33.28 32.31 -6.04
CA CYS A 153 33.79 30.95 -5.94
C CYS A 153 33.75 30.26 -7.31
N GLY A 154 34.74 29.44 -7.60
CA GLY A 154 34.89 28.72 -8.85
C GLY A 154 35.83 27.54 -8.71
N LEU A 155 36.42 27.11 -9.83
CA LEU A 155 37.38 26.01 -9.85
C LEU A 155 38.71 26.43 -9.21
N PRO A 156 39.41 25.58 -8.44
CA PRO A 156 40.74 25.89 -7.92
C PRO A 156 41.77 26.13 -9.04
N ASN A 157 42.69 27.07 -8.84
CA ASN A 157 43.72 27.42 -9.83
C ASN A 157 44.99 26.57 -9.78
N GLU A 158 45.14 25.71 -8.76
CA GLU A 158 46.28 24.81 -8.58
C GLU A 158 45.84 23.34 -8.44
N LEU A 159 46.81 22.43 -8.51
CA LEU A 159 46.60 20.99 -8.27
C LEU A 159 46.31 20.77 -6.77
N VAL A 160 45.20 20.10 -6.45
CA VAL A 160 44.75 19.88 -5.06
C VAL A 160 44.66 18.39 -4.77
N TYR A 161 45.27 17.95 -3.68
CA TYR A 161 45.12 16.62 -3.10
C TYR A 161 44.25 16.70 -1.86
N ILE A 162 43.20 15.88 -1.80
CA ILE A 162 42.27 15.84 -0.68
C ILE A 162 42.39 14.50 0.02
N TYR A 163 42.44 14.58 1.34
CA TYR A 163 42.52 13.43 2.23
C TYR A 163 41.33 13.44 3.18
N VAL A 164 40.73 12.27 3.34
CA VAL A 164 39.56 12.05 4.19
C VAL A 164 39.93 11.05 5.29
N ASP A 165 39.48 11.32 6.52
CA ASP A 165 39.60 10.51 7.74
C ASP A 165 41.02 10.06 8.09
N GLY A 166 41.99 10.97 7.97
CA GLY A 166 43.35 10.71 8.45
C GLY A 166 44.11 9.67 7.63
N SER A 167 43.74 9.46 6.35
CA SER A 167 44.50 8.69 5.36
C SER A 167 45.83 9.37 4.96
N VAL A 168 46.66 9.74 5.93
CA VAL A 168 47.89 10.53 5.74
C VAL A 168 48.97 9.75 4.97
N SER A 169 48.86 8.42 4.83
CA SER A 169 50.05 7.58 4.63
C SER A 169 50.31 6.93 3.27
N SER A 170 49.52 7.12 2.19
CA SER A 170 50.06 6.77 0.85
C SER A 170 49.38 7.33 -0.39
N SER A 171 48.08 7.66 -0.36
CA SER A 171 47.39 8.17 -1.55
C SER A 171 46.26 9.11 -1.17
N PRO A 172 46.12 10.26 -1.84
CA PRO A 172 44.97 11.13 -1.62
C PRO A 172 43.68 10.42 -2.02
N THR A 173 42.60 10.68 -1.29
CA THR A 173 41.25 10.20 -1.61
C THR A 173 40.79 10.77 -2.95
N ALA A 174 41.14 12.03 -3.22
CA ALA A 174 40.83 12.70 -4.47
C ALA A 174 41.96 13.61 -4.95
N THR A 175 42.09 13.72 -6.26
CA THR A 175 43.04 14.59 -6.94
C THR A 175 42.29 15.49 -7.92
N TYR A 176 42.50 16.80 -7.82
CA TYR A 176 41.97 17.77 -8.77
C TYR A 176 43.10 18.42 -9.56
N ASN A 177 43.01 18.39 -10.89
CA ASN A 177 44.01 18.98 -11.78
C ASN A 177 43.40 20.07 -12.70
N PRO A 178 43.77 21.36 -12.55
CA PRO A 178 43.21 22.44 -13.37
C PRO A 178 43.61 22.36 -14.85
N THR A 179 44.65 21.61 -15.20
CA THR A 179 45.09 21.45 -16.59
C THR A 179 44.21 20.49 -17.40
N GLU A 180 43.44 19.64 -16.72
CA GLU A 180 42.54 18.68 -17.34
C GLU A 180 41.16 19.27 -17.66
N ILE A 181 40.87 20.47 -17.14
CA ILE A 181 39.59 21.14 -17.34
C ILE A 181 39.51 21.76 -18.74
N PRO A 182 38.57 21.33 -19.60
CA PRO A 182 38.49 21.82 -20.97
C PRO A 182 37.84 23.21 -21.04
N PHE A 183 38.22 23.94 -22.09
CA PHE A 183 37.60 25.20 -22.45
C PHE A 183 36.39 24.97 -23.35
N ASN A 184 35.35 25.77 -23.14
CA ASN A 184 34.24 25.92 -24.06
C ASN A 184 34.74 26.70 -25.29
N LYS A 185 34.47 26.18 -26.49
CA LYS A 185 34.90 26.80 -27.75
C LYS A 185 34.21 28.14 -28.01
N ASP A 186 32.96 28.29 -27.56
CA ASP A 186 32.14 29.44 -27.89
C ASP A 186 32.36 30.61 -26.91
N THR A 187 32.46 30.32 -25.61
CA THR A 187 32.63 31.33 -24.56
C THR A 187 34.09 31.58 -24.20
N GLY A 188 34.99 30.64 -24.51
CA GLY A 188 36.36 30.65 -24.02
C GLY A 188 36.50 30.41 -22.51
N LEU A 189 35.39 30.12 -21.82
CA LEU A 189 35.34 29.85 -20.40
C LEU A 189 35.60 28.37 -20.12
N ARG A 190 36.09 28.06 -18.92
CA ARG A 190 36.36 26.69 -18.49
C ARG A 190 35.05 26.02 -18.08
N ARG A 191 34.82 24.82 -18.61
CA ARG A 191 33.61 24.05 -18.28
C ARG A 191 33.78 23.36 -16.93
N ASN A 192 32.79 23.52 -16.06
CA ASN A 192 32.68 22.71 -14.86
C ASN A 192 32.13 21.31 -15.25
N ILE A 193 33.02 20.32 -15.32
CA ILE A 193 32.65 18.92 -15.57
C ILE A 193 32.65 18.20 -14.23
N GLN A 194 31.46 17.82 -13.76
CA GLN A 194 31.24 17.16 -12.47
C GLN A 194 32.25 16.04 -12.19
N ASN A 195 32.43 15.09 -13.12
CA ASN A 195 33.33 13.96 -12.92
C ASN A 195 34.84 14.31 -12.81
N LEU A 196 35.26 15.54 -13.13
CA LEU A 196 36.65 16.00 -12.98
C LEU A 196 36.87 16.84 -11.72
N VAL A 197 35.78 17.34 -11.12
CA VAL A 197 35.83 18.26 -9.98
C VAL A 197 35.11 17.70 -8.75
N GLN A 198 34.52 16.51 -8.90
CA GLN A 198 33.81 15.80 -7.85
C GLN A 198 34.50 14.49 -7.50
N PHE A 199 34.35 14.08 -6.25
CA PHE A 199 34.76 12.77 -5.77
C PHE A 199 33.75 12.26 -4.73
N ASP A 200 33.67 10.95 -4.60
CA ASP A 200 32.81 10.30 -3.62
C ASP A 200 33.67 9.85 -2.42
N SER A 201 33.14 10.00 -1.21
CA SER A 201 33.73 9.45 0.02
C SER A 201 32.69 8.64 0.77
N ASP A 202 33.04 7.41 1.13
CA ASP A 202 32.18 6.49 1.88
C ASP A 202 32.56 6.47 3.36
N HIS A 203 31.56 6.59 4.23
CA HIS A 203 31.73 6.61 5.68
C HIS A 203 30.80 5.62 6.35
N VAL A 204 31.20 5.13 7.53
CA VAL A 204 30.36 4.28 8.37
C VAL A 204 29.61 5.16 9.39
N LEU A 205 28.29 5.01 9.46
CA LEU A 205 27.45 5.77 10.37
C LEU A 205 27.48 5.20 11.79
N ASP A 206 27.43 6.08 12.80
CA ASP A 206 27.12 5.65 14.16
C ASP A 206 25.63 5.33 14.29
N VAL A 207 25.34 4.04 14.48
CA VAL A 207 24.00 3.48 14.64
C VAL A 207 23.54 3.36 16.09
N SER A 208 24.27 3.95 17.05
CA SER A 208 23.95 3.86 18.48
C SER A 208 22.49 4.25 18.80
N LYS A 209 21.92 5.19 18.03
CA LYS A 209 20.54 5.68 18.16
C LYS A 209 19.61 5.30 17.00
N ALA A 210 20.03 4.44 16.08
CA ALA A 210 19.28 4.10 14.86
C ALA A 210 18.14 3.06 15.05
N ARG A 211 17.68 2.81 16.29
CA ARG A 211 16.82 1.65 16.60
C ARG A 211 15.32 1.90 16.46
N LEU A 212 14.90 3.13 16.22
CA LEU A 212 13.52 3.57 16.41
C LEU A 212 12.89 4.10 15.13
N TYR A 213 12.85 3.32 14.04
CA TYR A 213 12.14 3.73 12.81
C TYR A 213 10.69 4.18 13.11
N PRO A 214 10.21 5.33 12.60
CA PRO A 214 10.88 6.30 11.69
C PRO A 214 11.58 7.48 12.42
N PHE A 215 11.78 7.39 13.73
CA PHE A 215 12.49 8.34 14.60
C PHE A 215 13.97 7.95 14.83
N ASP A 216 14.52 7.14 13.94
CA ASP A 216 15.94 6.84 13.84
C ASP A 216 16.73 8.12 13.57
N THR A 217 17.93 8.15 14.17
CA THR A 217 18.89 9.25 14.08
C THR A 217 20.28 8.65 13.91
N TYR A 218 21.05 9.17 12.98
CA TYR A 218 22.41 8.74 12.70
C TYR A 218 23.38 9.90 12.92
N TYR A 219 24.61 9.56 13.24
CA TYR A 219 25.69 10.53 13.43
C TYR A 219 26.91 10.13 12.60
N LEU A 220 27.54 11.13 12.00
CA LEU A 220 28.83 11.01 11.32
C LEU A 220 29.75 12.11 11.86
N SER A 221 31.03 11.76 12.04
CA SER A 221 32.11 12.72 12.22
C SER A 221 33.23 12.32 11.26
N SER A 222 33.66 13.24 10.40
CA SER A 222 34.70 13.02 9.40
C SER A 222 35.69 14.17 9.41
N THR A 223 36.97 13.88 9.13
CA THR A 223 38.04 14.89 9.10
C THR A 223 38.62 15.00 7.71
N LEU A 224 38.68 16.22 7.17
CA LEU A 224 39.22 16.50 5.83
C LEU A 224 40.41 17.46 5.92
N HIS A 225 41.39 17.26 5.03
CA HIS A 225 42.43 18.25 4.76
C HIS A 225 42.83 18.27 3.29
N ALA A 226 43.38 19.40 2.87
CA ALA A 226 43.83 19.62 1.50
C ALA A 226 45.32 19.98 1.48
N VAL A 227 46.01 19.50 0.45
CA VAL A 227 47.43 19.76 0.21
C VAL A 227 47.61 20.18 -1.24
N SER A 228 48.45 21.18 -1.49
CA SER A 228 48.82 21.59 -2.84
C SER A 228 49.69 20.50 -3.46
N GLY A 229 49.26 19.96 -4.60
CA GLY A 229 50.04 18.95 -5.30
C GLY A 229 51.28 19.50 -6.02
N THR A 230 51.43 20.82 -6.10
CA THR A 230 52.61 21.47 -6.68
C THR A 230 53.69 21.78 -5.65
N THR A 231 53.28 22.28 -4.48
CA THR A 231 54.21 22.73 -3.43
C THR A 231 54.30 21.77 -2.25
N ASN A 232 53.39 20.79 -2.16
CA ASN A 232 53.18 19.94 -0.98
C ASN A 232 52.93 20.74 0.31
N GLN A 233 52.46 21.99 0.19
CA GLN A 233 52.05 22.80 1.33
C GLN A 233 50.58 22.57 1.64
N THR A 234 50.21 22.75 2.91
CA THR A 234 48.85 22.58 3.38
C THR A 234 47.97 23.71 2.87
N LEU A 235 46.80 23.37 2.32
CA LEU A 235 45.82 24.33 1.83
C LEU A 235 44.71 24.46 2.86
N THR A 236 44.36 25.70 3.21
CA THR A 236 43.26 25.97 4.14
C THR A 236 41.92 25.68 3.47
N ILE A 237 41.15 24.77 4.07
CA ILE A 237 39.74 24.56 3.76
C ILE A 237 38.94 25.61 4.54
N SER A 238 38.33 26.56 3.84
CA SER A 238 37.59 27.68 4.43
C SER A 238 36.18 27.30 4.91
N LYS A 239 35.57 26.31 4.24
CA LYS A 239 34.21 25.86 4.53
C LYS A 239 34.00 24.42 4.08
N LEU A 240 33.36 23.63 4.94
CA LEU A 240 32.70 22.38 4.58
C LEU A 240 31.19 22.59 4.67
N ALA A 241 30.46 22.07 3.70
CA ALA A 241 29.00 22.11 3.72
C ALA A 241 28.44 20.91 2.96
N THR A 242 27.29 20.42 3.36
CA THR A 242 26.55 19.38 2.64
C THR A 242 25.14 19.84 2.34
N MET A 243 24.44 19.16 1.45
CA MET A 243 23.03 19.41 1.20
C MET A 243 22.20 19.05 2.44
N ALA A 244 21.42 20.03 2.94
CA ALA A 244 20.66 19.87 4.17
C ALA A 244 19.45 18.92 4.03
N LEU A 245 18.91 18.75 2.83
CA LEU A 245 17.72 17.94 2.60
C LEU A 245 17.95 16.97 1.44
N THR A 246 17.76 15.69 1.70
CA THR A 246 17.66 14.64 0.68
C THR A 246 16.20 14.18 0.54
N ALA A 247 15.91 13.23 -0.35
CA ALA A 247 14.56 12.72 -0.51
C ALA A 247 13.99 12.08 0.77
N SER A 248 14.86 11.52 1.63
CA SER A 248 14.46 10.69 2.77
C SER A 248 15.07 11.09 4.10
N PHE A 249 16.05 11.99 4.09
CA PHE A 249 16.77 12.46 5.28
C PHE A 249 16.95 13.96 5.28
N ASP A 250 16.76 14.53 6.46
CA ASP A 250 17.19 15.85 6.87
C ASP A 250 18.58 15.72 7.50
N ILE A 251 19.51 16.53 7.02
CA ILE A 251 20.94 16.46 7.30
C ILE A 251 21.37 17.80 7.89
N ASP A 252 21.66 17.80 9.17
CA ASP A 252 22.22 18.95 9.86
C ASP A 252 23.74 18.79 9.95
N SER A 253 24.47 19.58 9.15
CA SER A 253 25.93 19.53 9.09
C SER A 253 26.55 20.73 9.80
N THR A 254 27.51 20.46 10.69
CA THR A 254 28.34 21.47 11.33
C THR A 254 29.79 21.32 10.90
N ASP A 255 30.38 22.45 10.51
CA ASP A 255 31.76 22.58 10.03
C ASP A 255 32.61 23.18 11.13
N VAL A 256 33.63 22.45 11.56
CA VAL A 256 34.50 22.78 12.69
C VAL A 256 35.94 22.85 12.22
N GLU A 257 36.60 23.99 12.48
CA GLU A 257 38.02 24.13 12.21
C GLU A 257 38.84 23.37 13.27
N SER A 258 39.72 22.49 12.81
CA SER A 258 40.51 21.61 13.66
C SER A 258 41.97 21.56 13.21
N TYR A 259 42.79 20.80 13.94
CA TYR A 259 44.15 20.50 13.54
C TYR A 259 44.51 19.08 13.93
N SER A 260 45.40 18.48 13.15
CA SER A 260 46.05 17.21 13.47
C SER A 260 47.53 17.43 13.74
N ASP A 261 48.05 16.77 14.77
CA ASP A 261 49.48 16.79 15.09
C ASP A 261 50.18 15.68 14.28
N LEU A 262 51.14 16.06 13.45
CA LEU A 262 52.02 15.10 12.76
C LEU A 262 53.06 14.54 13.74
N ALA A 263 53.65 13.40 13.39
CA ALA A 263 54.75 12.79 14.15
C ALA A 263 55.94 13.76 14.35
N ASP A 264 56.13 14.70 13.43
CA ASP A 264 57.19 15.72 13.47
C ASP A 264 56.84 16.90 14.40
N GLY A 265 55.68 16.88 15.06
CA GLY A 265 55.17 17.95 15.92
C GLY A 265 54.63 19.17 15.16
N THR A 266 54.56 19.11 13.83
CA THR A 266 53.92 20.13 13.01
C THR A 266 52.40 19.98 13.07
N ARG A 267 51.68 21.11 13.14
CA ARG A 267 50.22 21.15 13.11
C ARG A 267 49.75 21.23 11.67
N LEU A 268 49.00 20.23 11.24
CA LEU A 268 48.31 20.20 9.95
C LEU A 268 46.90 20.74 10.15
N PRO A 269 46.54 21.89 9.52
CA PRO A 269 45.17 22.39 9.58
C PRO A 269 44.22 21.37 8.94
N THR A 270 43.18 21.02 9.68
CA THR A 270 42.13 20.10 9.26
C THR A 270 40.77 20.78 9.44
N ARG A 271 39.75 20.22 8.81
CA ARG A 271 38.36 20.63 8.99
C ARG A 271 37.53 19.40 9.27
N ASP A 272 36.79 19.44 10.35
CA ASP A 272 35.91 18.36 10.77
C ASP A 272 34.49 18.68 10.32
N LEU A 273 33.82 17.65 9.85
CA LEU A 273 32.42 17.64 9.46
C LEU A 273 31.68 16.72 10.42
N ASP A 274 30.84 17.32 11.26
CA ASP A 274 29.88 16.59 12.07
C ASP A 274 28.51 16.66 11.40
N MET A 275 27.88 15.51 11.15
CA MET A 275 26.55 15.42 10.55
C MET A 275 25.58 14.69 11.46
N HIS A 276 24.43 15.30 11.67
CA HIS A 276 23.26 14.70 12.32
C HIS A 276 22.22 14.41 11.26
N ILE A 277 21.88 13.14 11.10
CA ILE A 277 21.02 12.68 10.02
C ILE A 277 19.74 12.13 10.63
N ASN A 278 18.62 12.70 10.24
CA ASN A 278 17.31 12.44 10.80
C ASN A 278 16.29 12.28 9.67
N ARG A 279 15.24 11.47 9.82
CA ARG A 279 14.15 11.48 8.83
C ARG A 279 13.37 12.80 8.88
N PRO A 280 12.97 13.36 7.73
CA PRO A 280 12.16 14.57 7.69
C PRO A 280 10.80 14.32 8.33
N THR A 281 10.19 15.37 8.87
CA THR A 281 8.89 15.28 9.57
C THR A 281 7.79 14.69 8.69
N ASP A 282 7.85 14.96 7.38
CA ASP A 282 6.87 14.45 6.41
C ASP A 282 6.97 12.93 6.24
N ALA A 283 8.18 12.40 6.05
CA ALA A 283 8.41 10.96 5.95
C ALA A 283 7.99 10.24 7.24
N ARG A 284 8.28 10.83 8.41
CA ARG A 284 7.81 10.34 9.72
C ARG A 284 6.29 10.29 9.79
N GLY A 285 5.62 11.36 9.37
CA GLY A 285 4.16 11.45 9.35
C GLY A 285 3.52 10.38 8.45
N ILE A 286 4.07 10.18 7.26
CA ILE A 286 3.61 9.16 6.30
C ILE A 286 3.80 7.75 6.88
N ALA A 287 4.98 7.45 7.43
CA ALA A 287 5.25 6.16 8.05
C ALA A 287 4.30 5.87 9.22
N LEU A 288 4.05 6.86 10.10
CA LEU A 288 3.09 6.72 11.22
C LEU A 288 1.65 6.52 10.72
N LEU A 289 1.24 7.20 9.65
CA LEU A 289 -0.08 7.02 9.06
C LEU A 289 -0.25 5.60 8.49
N LEU A 290 0.74 5.12 7.72
CA LEU A 290 0.75 3.75 7.19
C LEU A 290 0.77 2.71 8.31
N PHE A 291 1.47 2.98 9.40
CA PHE A 291 1.48 2.16 10.61
C PHE A 291 0.10 2.06 11.25
N ILE A 292 -0.60 3.19 11.41
CA ILE A 292 -1.98 3.24 11.94
C ILE A 292 -2.94 2.47 11.03
N VAL A 293 -2.87 2.68 9.72
CA VAL A 293 -3.72 1.99 8.74
C VAL A 293 -3.50 0.48 8.81
N SER A 294 -2.25 0.03 8.94
CA SER A 294 -1.90 -1.39 9.05
C SER A 294 -2.50 -2.01 10.32
N TRP A 295 -2.49 -1.29 11.44
CA TRP A 295 -3.18 -1.71 12.66
C TRP A 295 -4.70 -1.76 12.50
N ILE A 296 -5.32 -0.78 11.84
CA ILE A 296 -6.77 -0.81 11.57
C ILE A 296 -7.13 -2.04 10.75
N LEU A 297 -6.40 -2.34 9.68
CA LEU A 297 -6.61 -3.54 8.86
C LEU A 297 -6.48 -4.83 9.69
N THR A 298 -5.51 -4.88 10.60
CA THR A 298 -5.34 -6.00 11.54
C THR A 298 -6.56 -6.16 12.45
N HIS A 299 -7.10 -5.08 13.01
CA HIS A 299 -8.33 -5.12 13.82
C HIS A 299 -9.56 -5.53 13.00
N VAL A 300 -9.64 -5.12 11.73
CA VAL A 300 -10.70 -5.57 10.81
C VAL A 300 -10.64 -7.08 10.58
N CYS A 301 -9.44 -7.68 10.52
CA CYS A 301 -9.29 -9.14 10.44
C CYS A 301 -9.88 -9.85 11.68
N ILE A 302 -9.63 -9.32 12.88
CA ILE A 302 -10.24 -9.82 14.12
C ILE A 302 -11.78 -9.71 14.04
N GLY A 303 -12.28 -8.56 13.56
CA GLY A 303 -13.72 -8.36 13.31
C GLY A 303 -14.32 -9.39 12.36
N HIS A 304 -13.63 -9.72 11.27
CA HIS A 304 -14.04 -10.78 10.34
C HIS A 304 -14.14 -12.15 10.99
N VAL A 305 -13.19 -12.51 11.87
CA VAL A 305 -13.25 -13.76 12.65
C VAL A 305 -14.48 -13.78 13.56
N ILE A 306 -14.74 -12.70 14.29
CA ILE A 306 -15.88 -12.60 15.20
C ILE A 306 -17.21 -12.70 14.44
N LEU A 307 -17.35 -11.99 13.31
CA LEU A 307 -18.54 -12.04 12.46
C LEU A 307 -18.73 -13.42 11.83
N ALA A 308 -17.65 -14.03 11.32
CA ALA A 308 -17.68 -15.37 10.77
C ALA A 308 -18.23 -16.38 11.77
N ARG A 309 -17.78 -16.33 13.04
CA ARG A 309 -18.26 -17.21 14.12
C ARG A 309 -19.77 -17.11 14.36
N ARG A 310 -20.39 -15.94 14.15
CA ARG A 310 -21.84 -15.72 14.34
C ARG A 310 -22.70 -16.18 13.16
N LEU A 311 -22.12 -16.31 11.96
CA LEU A 311 -22.85 -16.83 10.80
C LEU A 311 -23.05 -18.35 10.96
N HIS A 312 -24.09 -18.95 10.38
CA HIS A 312 -24.28 -20.42 10.44
C HIS A 312 -23.88 -21.14 9.16
N THR A 313 -23.83 -20.43 8.03
CA THR A 313 -23.54 -21.01 6.72
C THR A 313 -22.07 -20.85 6.35
N ALA A 314 -21.53 -21.78 5.55
CA ALA A 314 -20.12 -21.75 5.12
C ALA A 314 -19.85 -20.70 4.02
N LYS A 315 -20.81 -20.50 3.10
CA LYS A 315 -20.69 -19.54 1.97
C LYS A 315 -20.28 -18.11 2.38
N PRO A 316 -20.87 -17.47 3.41
CA PRO A 316 -20.46 -16.13 3.81
C PRO A 316 -19.10 -16.11 4.54
N VAL A 317 -18.69 -17.22 5.18
CA VAL A 317 -17.35 -17.31 5.81
C VAL A 317 -16.26 -17.27 4.76
N LEU A 318 -16.46 -17.92 3.61
CA LEU A 318 -15.51 -17.89 2.51
C LEU A 318 -15.22 -16.46 2.03
N LYS A 319 -16.23 -15.57 2.02
CA LYS A 319 -16.03 -14.15 1.69
C LYS A 319 -15.12 -13.46 2.70
N HIS A 320 -15.29 -13.74 3.99
CA HIS A 320 -14.41 -13.22 5.03
C HIS A 320 -12.98 -13.77 4.91
N LEU A 321 -12.84 -15.06 4.58
CA LEU A 321 -11.54 -15.69 4.36
C LEU A 321 -10.79 -15.03 3.19
N VAL A 322 -11.46 -14.81 2.05
CA VAL A 322 -10.87 -14.10 0.90
C VAL A 322 -10.47 -12.68 1.27
N SER A 323 -11.32 -11.96 2.01
CA SER A 323 -11.04 -10.60 2.47
C SER A 323 -9.80 -10.54 3.38
N VAL A 324 -9.70 -11.42 4.39
CA VAL A 324 -8.54 -11.47 5.30
C VAL A 324 -7.29 -11.95 4.55
N GLY A 325 -7.42 -12.87 3.59
CA GLY A 325 -6.32 -13.26 2.70
C GLY A 325 -5.78 -12.09 1.87
N ALA A 326 -6.66 -11.24 1.34
CA ALA A 326 -6.24 -10.02 0.65
C ALA A 326 -5.50 -9.05 1.59
N MET A 327 -5.95 -8.91 2.85
CA MET A 327 -5.26 -8.08 3.85
C MET A 327 -3.87 -8.63 4.21
N LEU A 328 -3.70 -9.96 4.29
CA LEU A 328 -2.39 -10.59 4.49
C LEU A 328 -1.39 -10.23 3.39
N VAL A 329 -1.85 -10.13 2.13
CA VAL A 329 -1.01 -9.73 0.99
C VAL A 329 -0.79 -8.21 0.97
N ALA A 330 -1.78 -7.41 1.38
CA ALA A 330 -1.70 -5.95 1.35
C ALA A 330 -0.76 -5.38 2.42
N LEU A 331 -0.69 -5.96 3.62
CA LEU A 331 0.14 -5.44 4.72
C LEU A 331 1.64 -5.36 4.37
N PRO A 332 2.28 -6.38 3.77
CA PRO A 332 3.65 -6.26 3.28
C PRO A 332 3.84 -5.15 2.23
N GLN A 333 2.86 -4.94 1.35
CA GLN A 333 2.92 -3.87 0.34
C GLN A 333 2.83 -2.48 0.98
N LEU A 334 1.98 -2.33 2.01
CA LEU A 334 1.91 -1.08 2.79
C LEU A 334 3.22 -0.81 3.53
N ARG A 335 3.87 -1.84 4.07
CA ARG A 335 5.21 -1.71 4.67
C ARG A 335 6.24 -1.27 3.62
N ASN A 336 6.29 -1.93 2.47
CA ASN A 336 7.25 -1.59 1.41
C ASN A 336 7.01 -0.21 0.80
N SER A 337 5.82 0.38 1.01
CA SER A 337 5.52 1.76 0.62
C SER A 337 5.96 2.80 1.66
N MET A 338 6.41 2.37 2.84
CA MET A 338 6.98 3.29 3.83
C MET A 338 8.35 3.77 3.34
N PRO A 339 8.65 5.07 3.46
CA PRO A 339 9.89 5.66 2.94
C PRO A 339 11.10 5.05 3.66
N ASP A 340 11.98 4.42 2.88
CA ASP A 340 13.19 3.69 3.29
C ASP A 340 12.99 2.91 4.59
N ALA A 341 11.88 2.17 4.64
CA ALA A 341 11.68 1.21 5.71
C ALA A 341 12.73 0.10 5.59
N PRO A 342 13.32 -0.32 6.72
CA PRO A 342 14.36 -1.34 6.71
C PRO A 342 13.86 -2.61 6.02
N GLY A 343 14.69 -3.13 5.12
CA GLY A 343 14.41 -4.34 4.38
C GLY A 343 14.14 -5.52 5.31
N LEU A 344 13.17 -6.36 4.98
CA LEU A 344 12.97 -7.65 5.66
C LEU A 344 14.04 -8.68 5.26
N ASP A 345 14.85 -8.37 4.25
CA ASP A 345 15.77 -9.29 3.58
C ASP A 345 16.95 -9.71 4.47
N GLY A 346 17.36 -8.87 5.43
CA GLY A 346 18.46 -9.20 6.35
C GLY A 346 18.12 -10.28 7.38
N PHE A 347 16.84 -10.46 7.74
CA PHE A 347 16.46 -11.31 8.88
C PHE A 347 16.10 -12.76 8.50
N LEU A 348 15.56 -12.99 7.29
CA LEU A 348 15.06 -14.32 6.90
C LEU A 348 16.12 -15.25 6.28
N ILE A 349 17.24 -14.72 5.77
CA ILE A 349 18.24 -15.53 5.04
C ILE A 349 19.34 -16.07 5.96
N GLY A 350 19.64 -15.38 7.08
CA GLY A 350 20.77 -15.73 7.96
C GLY A 350 20.45 -16.57 9.20
N VAL A 351 19.18 -16.61 9.64
CA VAL A 351 18.82 -17.26 10.91
C VAL A 351 18.14 -18.61 10.65
N PRO A 352 18.70 -19.74 11.13
CA PRO A 352 18.08 -21.05 10.95
C PRO A 352 16.65 -21.06 11.54
N PRO A 353 15.69 -21.73 10.87
CA PRO A 353 14.26 -21.63 11.18
C PRO A 353 13.90 -22.03 12.62
N SER A 354 14.76 -22.78 13.30
CA SER A 354 14.62 -23.19 14.70
C SER A 354 14.90 -22.08 15.73
N PHE A 355 15.59 -21.00 15.35
CA PHE A 355 15.93 -19.87 16.25
C PHE A 355 15.05 -18.63 16.07
N CYS A 356 14.24 -18.59 15.00
CA CYS A 356 13.43 -17.43 14.64
C CYS A 356 12.34 -17.10 15.68
N LEU A 357 11.82 -18.11 16.41
CA LEU A 357 10.76 -17.93 17.40
C LEU A 357 11.27 -17.31 18.72
N LEU A 358 12.55 -17.51 19.07
CA LEU A 358 13.13 -16.97 20.30
C LEU A 358 13.77 -15.59 20.09
N PHE A 359 14.30 -15.32 18.88
CA PHE A 359 14.94 -14.04 18.55
C PHE A 359 13.96 -12.92 18.17
N ALA A 360 12.71 -13.26 17.82
CA ALA A 360 11.62 -12.31 17.60
C ALA A 360 11.23 -11.49 18.85
N LEU A 361 11.79 -11.79 20.03
CA LEU A 361 11.55 -11.07 21.28
C LEU A 361 12.51 -9.89 21.52
N THR A 362 13.59 -9.75 20.75
CA THR A 362 14.64 -8.75 21.00
C THR A 362 14.72 -7.66 19.93
N VAL A 363 13.91 -6.61 20.15
CA VAL A 363 14.13 -5.19 19.83
C VAL A 363 14.37 -4.78 18.36
N SER A 364 13.29 -4.47 17.65
CA SER A 364 13.20 -3.37 16.67
C SER A 364 11.75 -2.88 16.53
N ALA A 365 11.51 -1.71 15.91
CA ALA A 365 10.15 -1.19 15.66
C ALA A 365 9.26 -2.18 14.87
N ASP A 366 9.89 -3.08 14.10
CA ASP A 366 9.21 -4.20 13.43
C ASP A 366 8.63 -5.22 14.40
N THR A 367 9.24 -5.37 15.58
CA THR A 367 8.79 -6.25 16.66
C THR A 367 7.49 -5.76 17.29
N ILE A 368 7.26 -4.45 17.35
CA ILE A 368 6.02 -3.89 17.93
C ILE A 368 4.96 -3.68 16.84
N GLY A 369 5.38 -3.40 15.61
CA GLY A 369 4.48 -3.08 14.50
C GLY A 369 4.15 -4.27 13.61
N PHE A 370 4.94 -4.42 12.56
CA PHE A 370 4.64 -5.28 11.43
C PHE A 370 4.58 -6.77 11.81
N PHE A 371 5.50 -7.24 12.65
CA PHE A 371 5.56 -8.65 13.03
C PHE A 371 4.29 -9.10 13.80
N PRO A 372 3.84 -8.42 14.89
CA PRO A 372 2.58 -8.75 15.54
C PRO A 372 1.37 -8.69 14.60
N GLN A 373 1.32 -7.70 13.70
CA GLN A 373 0.24 -7.57 12.72
C GLN A 373 0.16 -8.82 11.83
N MET A 374 1.29 -9.25 11.25
CA MET A 374 1.35 -10.44 10.39
C MET A 374 0.98 -11.72 11.15
N VAL A 375 1.44 -11.86 12.40
CA VAL A 375 1.08 -13.01 13.25
C VAL A 375 -0.42 -13.03 13.54
N ILE A 376 -1.00 -11.90 13.95
CA ILE A 376 -2.44 -11.80 14.25
C ILE A 376 -3.28 -12.12 13.00
N VAL A 377 -2.92 -11.56 11.85
CA VAL A 377 -3.65 -11.79 10.58
C VAL A 377 -3.52 -13.25 10.14
N GLY A 378 -2.33 -13.84 10.24
CA GLY A 378 -2.12 -15.27 9.98
C GLY A 378 -2.97 -16.16 10.89
N MET A 379 -3.01 -15.87 12.19
CA MET A 379 -3.87 -16.58 13.15
C MET A 379 -5.36 -16.41 12.81
N CYS A 380 -5.79 -15.22 12.36
CA CYS A 380 -7.16 -15.00 11.92
C CYS A 380 -7.53 -15.89 10.72
N ILE A 381 -6.63 -16.07 9.75
CA ILE A 381 -6.83 -16.96 8.60
C ILE A 381 -6.97 -18.41 9.05
N ILE A 382 -6.07 -18.88 9.93
CA ILE A 382 -6.13 -20.24 10.47
C ILE A 382 -7.48 -20.48 11.17
N ILE A 383 -7.92 -19.56 12.03
CA ILE A 383 -9.21 -19.67 12.72
C ILE A 383 -10.37 -19.68 11.71
N LEU A 384 -10.35 -18.81 10.69
CA LEU A 384 -11.40 -18.79 9.65
C LEU A 384 -11.44 -20.11 8.87
N LEU A 385 -10.30 -20.68 8.51
CA LEU A 385 -10.21 -21.99 7.85
C LEU A 385 -10.80 -23.09 8.73
N LEU A 386 -10.47 -23.13 10.02
CA LEU A 386 -11.06 -24.08 10.97
C LEU A 386 -12.59 -23.91 11.09
N VAL A 387 -13.09 -22.67 11.06
CA VAL A 387 -14.53 -22.39 11.04
C VAL A 387 -15.18 -22.90 9.74
N VAL A 388 -14.53 -22.75 8.57
CA VAL A 388 -15.03 -23.30 7.30
C VAL A 388 -15.07 -24.83 7.34
N VAL A 389 -13.97 -25.48 7.73
CA VAL A 389 -13.85 -26.94 7.79
C VAL A 389 -14.86 -27.53 8.76
N SER A 390 -14.98 -26.96 9.97
CA SER A 390 -15.95 -27.44 10.95
C SER A 390 -17.38 -27.34 10.41
N ARG A 391 -17.75 -26.26 9.74
CA ARG A 391 -19.10 -26.10 9.14
C ARG A 391 -19.37 -27.05 8.00
N GLU A 392 -18.40 -27.24 7.12
CA GLU A 392 -18.51 -28.17 5.99
C GLU A 392 -18.69 -29.61 6.50
N MET A 393 -17.92 -30.02 7.51
CA MET A 393 -18.07 -31.32 8.16
C MET A 393 -19.46 -31.49 8.79
N HIS A 394 -19.98 -30.46 9.47
CA HIS A 394 -21.34 -30.52 10.06
C HIS A 394 -22.43 -30.57 8.98
N ALA A 395 -22.25 -29.91 7.84
CA ALA A 395 -23.19 -29.97 6.73
C ALA A 395 -23.26 -31.40 6.15
N ARG A 396 -22.11 -32.03 5.90
CA ARG A 396 -22.03 -33.41 5.40
C ARG A 396 -22.62 -34.42 6.37
N THR A 397 -22.37 -34.27 7.68
CA THR A 397 -22.97 -35.16 8.70
C THR A 397 -24.50 -35.05 8.72
N ARG A 398 -25.07 -33.86 8.47
CA ARG A 398 -26.53 -33.70 8.34
C ARG A 398 -27.09 -34.34 7.09
N GLU A 399 -26.39 -34.25 5.96
CA GLU A 399 -26.81 -34.92 4.72
C GLU A 399 -26.76 -36.45 4.84
N GLY A 400 -25.73 -37.01 5.48
CA GLY A 400 -25.60 -38.45 5.69
C GLY A 400 -26.56 -39.04 6.73
N SER A 401 -27.03 -38.23 7.69
CA SER A 401 -27.99 -38.67 8.74
C SER A 401 -29.44 -38.41 8.39
N ALA A 402 -29.73 -37.65 7.31
CA ALA A 402 -31.05 -37.62 6.73
C ALA A 402 -31.34 -39.00 6.15
N LEU A 403 -32.03 -39.85 6.93
CA LEU A 403 -32.60 -41.11 6.47
C LEU A 403 -33.19 -40.88 5.07
N PRO A 404 -32.88 -41.75 4.08
CA PRO A 404 -33.42 -41.60 2.73
C PRO A 404 -34.92 -41.35 2.90
N PRO A 405 -35.49 -40.30 2.26
CA PRO A 405 -36.86 -39.89 2.49
C PRO A 405 -37.67 -41.16 2.41
N ARG A 406 -38.14 -41.63 3.58
CA ARG A 406 -38.78 -42.94 3.71
C ARG A 406 -39.82 -42.90 2.65
N SER A 407 -39.63 -43.68 1.58
CA SER A 407 -40.51 -43.64 0.42
C SER A 407 -41.88 -43.73 1.04
N MET A 408 -42.61 -42.62 1.05
CA MET A 408 -44.01 -42.67 1.30
C MET A 408 -44.45 -43.39 0.05
N THR A 409 -44.42 -44.72 0.16
CA THR A 409 -45.36 -45.60 -0.50
C THR A 409 -46.64 -44.83 -0.31
N VAL A 410 -47.02 -44.13 -1.37
CA VAL A 410 -48.35 -43.63 -1.54
C VAL A 410 -49.13 -44.91 -1.42
N PHE A 411 -49.58 -45.19 -0.21
CA PHE A 411 -50.66 -46.10 0.02
C PHE A 411 -51.73 -45.52 -0.89
N LYS A 412 -51.89 -46.11 -2.07
CA LYS A 412 -53.20 -46.28 -2.71
C LYS A 412 -54.03 -47.12 -1.74
N GLY A 413 -54.20 -46.64 -0.50
CA GLY A 413 -55.31 -47.01 0.33
C GLY A 413 -56.49 -46.44 -0.42
N ASN A 414 -57.26 -47.33 -1.01
CA ASN A 414 -58.51 -47.06 -1.69
C ASN A 414 -59.22 -45.94 -0.91
N VAL A 415 -59.23 -44.74 -1.48
CA VAL A 415 -60.07 -43.67 -0.95
C VAL A 415 -61.47 -44.27 -0.96
N PRO A 416 -62.14 -44.41 0.20
CA PRO A 416 -63.48 -44.95 0.21
C PRO A 416 -64.31 -44.09 -0.74
N PRO A 417 -65.00 -44.70 -1.72
CA PRO A 417 -65.79 -43.94 -2.67
C PRO A 417 -66.77 -43.05 -1.89
N PRO A 418 -67.01 -41.81 -2.35
CA PRO A 418 -67.94 -40.92 -1.67
C PRO A 418 -69.30 -41.62 -1.52
N PRO A 419 -69.95 -41.53 -0.35
CA PRO A 419 -71.22 -42.19 -0.12
C PRO A 419 -72.25 -41.76 -1.17
N LYS A 420 -72.88 -42.73 -1.83
CA LYS A 420 -73.96 -42.46 -2.79
C LYS A 420 -75.24 -42.17 -2.00
N VAL A 421 -75.84 -41.02 -2.23
CA VAL A 421 -77.13 -40.65 -1.60
C VAL A 421 -78.22 -41.64 -2.07
N PRO A 422 -79.15 -42.11 -1.21
CA PRO A 422 -79.34 -41.79 0.21
C PRO A 422 -78.71 -42.85 1.13
N THR A 423 -77.75 -42.44 1.96
CA THR A 423 -77.03 -43.32 2.89
C THR A 423 -77.38 -43.06 4.34
N THR A 424 -77.46 -44.14 5.13
CA THR A 424 -77.78 -44.14 6.56
C THR A 424 -76.61 -43.63 7.40
N SER A 425 -76.88 -43.10 8.58
CA SER A 425 -75.88 -42.45 9.46
C SER A 425 -74.67 -43.31 9.81
N MET A 426 -74.80 -44.64 9.70
CA MET A 426 -73.72 -45.60 9.99
C MET A 426 -72.61 -45.62 8.93
N GLU A 427 -72.90 -45.29 7.67
CA GLU A 427 -71.91 -45.26 6.58
C GLU A 427 -71.15 -43.92 6.50
N MET A 428 -71.67 -42.87 7.13
CA MET A 428 -71.06 -41.53 7.11
C MET A 428 -69.88 -41.39 8.08
N ALA A 429 -69.88 -42.17 9.16
CA ALA A 429 -68.84 -42.16 10.20
C ALA A 429 -67.41 -42.44 9.70
N PRO A 430 -67.15 -43.50 8.88
CA PRO A 430 -65.80 -43.77 8.39
C PRO A 430 -65.28 -42.69 7.42
N TYR A 431 -66.16 -42.06 6.64
CA TYR A 431 -65.78 -40.99 5.72
C TYR A 431 -65.42 -39.69 6.47
N GLU A 432 -66.21 -39.29 7.47
CA GLU A 432 -65.90 -38.12 8.31
C GLU A 432 -64.63 -38.33 9.14
N MET A 433 -64.40 -39.54 9.65
CA MET A 433 -63.15 -39.85 10.38
C MET A 433 -61.92 -39.75 9.49
N TYR A 434 -62.00 -40.26 8.25
CA TYR A 434 -60.92 -40.10 7.26
C TYR A 434 -60.65 -38.63 6.93
N ARG A 435 -61.70 -37.82 6.78
CA ARG A 435 -61.62 -36.39 6.49
C ARG A 435 -60.97 -35.61 7.63
N LEU A 436 -61.39 -35.84 8.88
CA LEU A 436 -60.80 -35.23 10.07
C LEU A 436 -59.30 -35.55 10.19
N MET A 437 -58.93 -36.80 9.92
CA MET A 437 -57.53 -37.23 9.98
C MET A 437 -56.67 -36.54 8.92
N LYS A 438 -57.20 -36.24 7.73
CA LYS A 438 -56.50 -35.43 6.72
C LYS A 438 -56.39 -33.97 7.10
N HIS A 439 -57.43 -33.40 7.69
CA HIS A 439 -57.43 -32.01 8.13
C HIS A 439 -56.37 -31.76 9.21
N LEU A 440 -56.23 -32.67 10.17
CA LEU A 440 -55.19 -32.61 11.21
C LEU A 440 -53.76 -32.72 10.64
N LYS A 441 -53.59 -33.30 9.44
CA LYS A 441 -52.31 -33.35 8.71
C LYS A 441 -52.05 -32.12 7.82
N GLY A 442 -52.89 -31.09 7.91
CA GLY A 442 -52.80 -29.90 7.07
C GLY A 442 -53.26 -30.10 5.62
N GLN A 443 -53.84 -31.25 5.29
CA GLN A 443 -54.42 -31.53 3.98
C GLN A 443 -55.90 -31.11 3.98
N TYR A 444 -56.22 -29.99 3.36
CA TYR A 444 -57.59 -29.46 3.33
C TYR A 444 -58.48 -30.31 2.40
N VAL A 445 -59.53 -30.93 2.94
CA VAL A 445 -60.53 -31.71 2.19
C VAL A 445 -61.91 -31.10 2.42
N PHE A 446 -62.50 -30.54 1.35
CA PHE A 446 -63.83 -29.92 1.41
C PHE A 446 -64.91 -30.98 1.72
N PRO A 447 -65.91 -30.65 2.55
CA PRO A 447 -67.08 -31.51 2.70
C PRO A 447 -67.78 -31.69 1.35
N PRO A 448 -68.40 -32.85 1.08
CA PRO A 448 -69.24 -33.01 -0.09
C PRO A 448 -70.31 -31.93 -0.08
N VAL A 449 -70.34 -31.11 -1.12
CA VAL A 449 -71.35 -30.06 -1.29
C VAL A 449 -72.65 -30.78 -1.59
N SER A 450 -73.62 -30.72 -0.67
CA SER A 450 -74.97 -31.18 -0.97
C SER A 450 -75.44 -30.45 -2.22
N PRO A 451 -75.79 -31.15 -3.32
CA PRO A 451 -76.33 -30.47 -4.49
C PRO A 451 -77.56 -29.68 -4.03
N PRO A 452 -77.67 -28.39 -4.38
CA PRO A 452 -78.82 -27.59 -3.99
C PRO A 452 -80.08 -28.31 -4.47
N ALA A 453 -81.03 -28.52 -3.56
CA ALA A 453 -82.36 -29.01 -3.92
C ALA A 453 -82.90 -28.13 -5.04
N PHE A 454 -83.19 -28.72 -6.20
CA PHE A 454 -83.72 -28.00 -7.37
C PHE A 454 -84.96 -27.21 -6.94
N PRO A 455 -84.95 -25.87 -6.91
CA PRO A 455 -86.16 -25.11 -6.73
C PRO A 455 -86.98 -25.25 -8.01
N THR A 456 -88.22 -25.70 -7.84
CA THR A 456 -89.23 -25.79 -8.87
C THR A 456 -89.33 -24.46 -9.61
N GLN A 457 -89.19 -24.57 -10.92
CA GLN A 457 -89.26 -23.55 -11.96
C GLN A 457 -90.42 -22.56 -11.72
N LYS A 458 -90.11 -21.29 -11.40
CA LYS A 458 -90.99 -20.15 -11.71
C LYS A 458 -90.28 -19.25 -12.72
N THR A 459 -90.91 -19.19 -13.88
CA THR A 459 -90.63 -18.34 -15.04
C THR A 459 -90.45 -16.88 -14.65
N GLY A 460 -89.34 -16.28 -15.06
CA GLY A 460 -89.11 -14.85 -14.95
C GLY A 460 -87.75 -14.44 -15.49
N LEU A 461 -87.72 -13.98 -16.74
CA LEU A 461 -86.56 -13.41 -17.43
C LEU A 461 -85.72 -12.46 -16.57
N LYS A 462 -84.39 -12.58 -16.66
CA LYS A 462 -83.50 -11.51 -17.14
C LYS A 462 -82.07 -12.06 -17.38
N LYS A 463 -81.64 -11.96 -18.63
CA LYS A 463 -80.29 -12.26 -19.13
C LYS A 463 -79.25 -11.36 -18.46
N HIS A 464 -78.25 -11.94 -17.80
CA HIS A 464 -76.96 -11.27 -17.60
C HIS A 464 -75.85 -12.07 -18.29
N ARG A 465 -75.31 -11.44 -19.33
CA ARG A 465 -74.23 -11.89 -20.22
C ARG A 465 -72.90 -11.78 -19.46
N ARG A 466 -72.28 -12.90 -19.07
CA ARG A 466 -70.87 -12.93 -18.65
C ARG A 466 -70.02 -13.46 -19.80
N TYR A 467 -69.07 -12.63 -20.19
CA TYR A 467 -68.01 -12.91 -21.14
C TYR A 467 -67.12 -14.05 -20.64
N MET A 468 -66.85 -15.02 -21.52
CA MET A 468 -65.73 -15.94 -21.39
C MET A 468 -64.45 -15.20 -21.79
N THR A 469 -63.47 -15.15 -20.90
CA THR A 469 -62.09 -14.87 -21.25
C THR A 469 -61.35 -16.19 -21.37
N THR A 470 -61.23 -16.65 -22.60
CA THR A 470 -60.24 -17.60 -23.08
C THR A 470 -58.85 -16.95 -22.98
N MET A 471 -57.90 -17.60 -22.32
CA MET A 471 -56.48 -17.39 -22.62
C MET A 471 -55.95 -18.70 -23.21
N GLY A 472 -55.59 -18.64 -24.49
CA GLY A 472 -54.78 -19.65 -25.16
C GLY A 472 -53.27 -19.38 -24.96
N PRO A 473 -52.40 -20.34 -25.32
CA PRO A 473 -50.95 -20.23 -25.19
C PRO A 473 -50.27 -19.95 -26.54
N ILE A 474 -49.38 -18.96 -26.62
CA ILE A 474 -48.51 -18.66 -27.78
C ILE A 474 -47.28 -17.92 -27.19
N SER A 475 -46.13 -18.57 -27.02
CA SER A 475 -45.03 -18.84 -27.96
C SER A 475 -44.00 -17.69 -28.05
N GLU A 476 -42.73 -18.11 -27.97
CA GLU A 476 -41.54 -17.62 -28.69
C GLU A 476 -41.33 -16.11 -28.88
N CYS A 477 -40.30 -15.59 -28.20
CA CYS A 477 -39.10 -14.99 -28.81
C CYS A 477 -37.94 -15.13 -27.82
#